data_AF-A0AA95ZHJ7-F1
#
_entry.id   AF-A0AA95ZHJ7-F1
#
_cell.length_a   1.000
_cell.length_b   1.000
_cell.length_c   1.000
_cell.angle_alpha   90.00
_cell.angle_beta   90.00
_cell.angle_gamma   90.00
#
_symmetry.space_group_name_H-M   'P 1'
#
loop_
_entity.id
_entity.type
_entity.pdbx_description
1 polymer ?
#
loop_
_entity_poly.entity_id
_entity_poly.type
_entity_poly.pdbx_seq_one_letter_code
_entity_poly.pdbx_strand_id
1 'polypeptide(L)' 'MTEATDTQIDEAILSELEANSLKTARIMVLVGKRFHASDPSFLDRVEARIGVLIEAGSVKLYGNLANWRRSELALMPSDG' A
#
# COMPACT_ATOMS: atom_id res chain seq x y z
N MET A 1 6.68 -11.24 18.64
CA MET A 1 6.26 -11.01 17.24
C MET A 1 7.33 -10.14 16.62
N THR A 2 7.92 -10.58 15.50
CA THR A 2 8.90 -9.77 14.77
C THR A 2 8.17 -8.63 14.08
N GLU A 3 8.67 -7.41 14.22
CA GLU A 3 8.14 -6.23 13.53
C GLU A 3 8.22 -6.44 12.01
N ALA A 4 7.16 -6.07 11.27
CA ALA A 4 7.14 -6.18 9.82
C ALA A 4 8.24 -5.30 9.21
N THR A 5 9.04 -5.85 8.32
CA THR A 5 10.02 -5.05 7.58
C THR A 5 9.34 -4.23 6.49
N ASP A 6 9.99 -3.16 6.04
CA ASP A 6 9.49 -2.33 4.93
C ASP A 6 9.24 -3.16 3.68
N THR A 7 10.14 -4.09 3.35
CA THR A 7 9.99 -5.01 2.22
C THR A 7 8.76 -5.92 2.37
N GLN A 8 8.49 -6.42 3.57
CA GLN A 8 7.28 -7.22 3.82
C GLN A 8 6.00 -6.40 3.67
N ILE A 9 6.03 -5.13 4.05
CA ILE A 9 4.91 -4.20 3.84
C ILE A 9 4.72 -3.93 2.35
N ASP A 10 5.79 -3.70 1.60
CA ASP A 10 5.74 -3.50 0.14
C ASP A 10 5.12 -4.71 -0.57
N GLU A 11 5.61 -5.92 -0.26
CA GLU A 11 5.07 -7.17 -0.80
C GLU A 11 3.59 -7.34 -0.48
N ALA A 12 3.17 -6.98 0.74
CA ALA A 12 1.76 -7.01 1.12
C ALA A 12 0.94 -6.02 0.29
N ILE A 13 1.41 -4.79 0.10
CA ILE A 13 0.71 -3.78 -0.72
C ILE A 13 0.56 -4.26 -2.16
N LEU A 14 1.65 -4.74 -2.77
CA LEU A 14 1.66 -5.18 -4.17
C LEU A 14 0.77 -6.41 -4.39
N SER A 15 0.76 -7.35 -3.45
CA SER A 15 -0.09 -8.54 -3.49
C SER A 15 -1.58 -8.21 -3.50
N GLU A 16 -2.00 -7.13 -2.80
CA GLU A 16 -3.41 -6.68 -2.83
C GLU A 16 -3.82 -6.01 -4.16
N LEU A 17 -2.85 -5.63 -5.01
CA LEU A 17 -3.08 -4.90 -6.26
C LEU A 17 -2.98 -5.76 -7.53
N GLU A 18 -2.70 -7.07 -7.41
CA GLU A 18 -2.33 -7.98 -8.52
C GLU A 18 -3.30 -8.05 -9.72
N ALA A 19 -4.57 -7.64 -9.57
CA ALA A 19 -5.55 -7.75 -10.67
C ALA A 19 -6.38 -6.49 -10.95
N ASN A 20 -6.46 -5.51 -10.05
CA ASN A 20 -7.38 -4.38 -10.18
C ASN A 20 -6.87 -3.14 -9.45
N SER A 21 -7.41 -1.97 -9.81
CA SER A 21 -7.30 -0.82 -8.93
C SER A 21 -8.09 -1.07 -7.64
N LEU A 22 -7.53 -0.65 -6.50
CA LEU A 22 -8.16 -0.80 -5.19
C LEU A 22 -8.11 0.52 -4.42
N LYS A 23 -9.18 0.80 -3.67
CA LYS A 23 -9.21 1.95 -2.75
C LYS A 23 -8.04 1.87 -1.78
N THR A 24 -7.28 2.95 -1.65
CA THR A 24 -6.11 2.99 -0.76
C THR A 24 -6.50 2.65 0.68
N ALA A 25 -7.68 3.10 1.14
CA ALA A 25 -8.23 2.70 2.43
C ALA A 25 -8.39 1.20 2.64
N ARG A 26 -8.77 0.47 1.58
CA ARG A 26 -8.95 -0.97 1.66
C ARG A 26 -7.60 -1.67 1.77
N ILE A 27 -6.58 -1.18 1.05
CA ILE A 27 -5.19 -1.68 1.16
C ILE A 27 -4.67 -1.50 2.58
N MET A 28 -4.81 -0.30 3.15
CA MET A 28 -4.42 0.00 4.54
C MET A 28 -5.00 -1.00 5.54
N VAL A 29 -6.30 -1.32 5.40
CA VAL A 29 -7.00 -2.28 6.27
C VAL A 29 -6.53 -3.71 6.05
N LEU A 30 -6.32 -4.13 4.79
CA LEU A 30 -5.91 -5.50 4.47
C LEU A 30 -4.47 -5.77 4.91
N VAL A 31 -3.56 -4.83 4.66
CA VAL A 31 -2.17 -4.89 5.14
C VAL A 31 -2.14 -4.88 6.67
N GLY A 32 -2.89 -4.00 7.34
CA GLY A 32 -3.00 -4.01 8.80
C GLY A 32 -3.50 -5.34 9.36
N LYS A 33 -4.53 -5.94 8.76
CA LYS A 33 -5.01 -7.28 9.14
C LYS A 33 -3.94 -8.35 8.95
N ARG A 34 -3.19 -8.32 7.85
CA ARG A 34 -2.12 -9.30 7.55
C ARG A 34 -1.02 -9.32 8.61
N PHE A 35 -0.68 -8.16 9.17
CA PHE A 35 0.35 -8.03 10.21
C PHE A 35 -0.20 -7.96 11.64
N HIS A 36 -1.51 -8.17 11.82
CA HIS A 36 -2.20 -8.00 13.10
C HIS A 36 -1.93 -6.64 13.77
N ALA A 37 -1.75 -5.59 12.95
CA ALA A 37 -1.39 -4.25 13.36
C ALA A 37 -2.42 -3.24 12.81
N SER A 38 -2.97 -2.42 13.69
CA SER A 38 -3.95 -1.38 13.33
C SER A 38 -3.74 -0.08 14.07
N ASP A 39 -2.61 0.02 14.77
CA ASP A 39 -2.18 1.25 15.42
C ASP A 39 -1.84 2.32 14.37
N PRO A 40 -2.03 3.61 14.69
CA PRO A 40 -1.73 4.71 13.77
C PRO A 40 -0.31 4.69 13.23
N SER A 41 0.69 4.34 14.05
CA SER A 41 2.10 4.28 13.62
C SER A 41 2.35 3.26 12.52
N PHE A 42 1.73 2.08 12.60
CA PHE A 42 1.82 1.09 11.54
C PHE A 42 1.14 1.58 10.26
N LEU A 43 -0.04 2.17 10.37
CA LEU A 43 -0.77 2.72 9.23
C LEU A 43 -0.01 3.85 8.54
N ASP A 44 0.60 4.77 9.30
CA ASP A 44 1.45 5.84 8.78
C ASP A 44 2.65 5.27 8.01
N ARG A 45 3.23 4.16 8.51
CA ARG A 45 4.31 3.45 7.82
C ARG A 45 3.83 2.81 6.51
N VAL A 46 2.64 2.20 6.48
CA VAL A 46 2.04 1.69 5.24
C VAL A 46 1.82 2.82 4.22
N GLU A 47 1.32 3.98 4.66
CA GLU A 47 1.16 5.16 3.80
C GLU A 47 2.51 5.63 3.23
N ALA A 48 3.56 5.69 4.05
CA ALA A 48 4.91 6.03 3.61
C ALA A 48 5.45 5.03 2.57
N ARG A 49 5.24 3.73 2.78
CA ARG A 49 5.63 2.69 1.82
C ARG A 49 4.89 2.80 0.50
N ILE A 50 3.60 3.12 0.52
CA ILE A 50 2.84 3.44 -0.70
C ILE A 50 3.49 4.60 -1.45
N GLY A 51 3.91 5.66 -0.75
CA GLY A 51 4.65 6.78 -1.35
C GLY A 51 5.91 6.33 -2.09
N VAL A 52 6.72 5.49 -1.45
CA VAL A 52 7.94 4.92 -2.06
C VAL A 52 7.62 4.09 -3.31
N LEU A 53 6.57 3.26 -3.28
CA LEU A 53 6.16 2.44 -4.43
C LEU A 53 5.63 3.28 -5.61
N ILE A 54 5.04 4.45 -5.31
CA ILE A 54 4.63 5.42 -6.35
C ILE A 54 5.87 6.07 -6.97
N GLU A 55 6.82 6.52 -6.15
CA GLU A 55 8.07 7.13 -6.64
C GLU A 55 8.91 6.16 -7.46
N ALA A 56 8.94 4.88 -7.07
CA ALA A 56 9.61 3.80 -7.80
C ALA A 56 8.89 3.40 -9.11
N GLY A 57 7.69 3.94 -9.38
CA GLY A 57 6.91 3.61 -10.56
C GLY A 57 6.30 2.20 -10.54
N SER A 58 6.25 1.53 -9.38
CA SER A 58 5.62 0.22 -9.23
C SER A 58 4.10 0.32 -9.12
N VAL A 59 3.61 1.43 -8.57
CA VAL A 59 2.18 1.67 -8.34
C VAL A 59 1.78 3.04 -8.88
N LYS A 60 0.61 3.11 -9.50
CA LYS A 60 -0.04 4.35 -9.91
C LYS A 60 -1.08 4.78 -8.90
N LEU A 61 -1.03 6.05 -8.50
CA LEU A 61 -2.05 6.69 -7.67
C LEU A 61 -3.09 7.42 -8.52
N TYR A 62 -4.36 7.16 -8.22
CA TYR A 62 -5.49 7.94 -8.70
C TYR A 62 -6.04 8.79 -7.54
N GLY A 63 -5.77 10.09 -7.60
CA GLY A 63 -6.14 11.05 -6.55
C GLY A 63 -4.94 11.57 -5.78
N ASN A 64 -5.09 11.72 -4.45
CA ASN A 64 -4.06 12.26 -3.57
C ASN A 64 -3.88 11.35 -2.35
N LEU A 65 -2.63 10.95 -2.08
CA LEU A 65 -2.27 10.03 -1.00
C LEU A 65 -2.61 10.59 0.39
N ALA A 66 -2.43 11.90 0.60
CA ALA A 66 -2.84 12.57 1.84
C ALA A 66 -4.36 12.48 2.09
N ASN A 67 -5.14 12.18 1.04
CA ASN A 67 -6.57 11.88 1.09
C ASN A 67 -6.83 10.40 0.76
N TRP A 68 -6.03 9.48 1.29
CA TRP A 68 -6.06 8.05 0.94
C TRP A 68 -7.43 7.39 1.07
N ARG A 69 -8.31 7.94 1.94
CA ARG A 69 -9.71 7.48 2.05
C ARG A 69 -10.52 7.62 0.76
N ARG A 70 -10.09 8.49 -0.15
CA ARG A 70 -10.77 8.80 -1.42
C ARG A 70 -9.95 8.42 -2.66
N SER A 71 -8.68 8.02 -2.51
CA SER A 71 -7.83 7.63 -3.62
C SER A 71 -7.90 6.13 -3.93
N GLU A 72 -7.35 5.77 -5.08
CA GLU A 72 -7.16 4.40 -5.52
C GLU A 72 -5.71 4.18 -5.97
N LEU A 73 -5.22 2.96 -5.82
CA LEU A 73 -3.93 2.50 -6.30
C LEU A 73 -4.14 1.41 -7.34
N ALA A 74 -3.26 1.32 -8.33
CA ALA A 74 -3.18 0.20 -9.26
C ALA A 74 -1.71 -0.14 -9.53
N LEU A 75 -1.41 -1.40 -9.83
CA LEU A 75 -0.09 -1.76 -10.35
C LEU A 75 0.18 -1.02 -11.66
N MET A 76 1.41 -0.53 -11.81
CA MET A 76 1.90 -0.13 -13.11
C MET A 76 2.18 -1.38 -13.95
N PRO A 77 1.93 -1.35 -15.27
CA PRO A 77 2.33 -2.44 -16.14
C PRO A 77 3.85 -2.62 -16.01
N SER A 78 4.29 -3.83 -15.69
CA SER A 78 5.69 -4.18 -15.84
C SER A 78 6.00 -4.13 -17.33
N ASP A 79 6.86 -3.20 -17.75
CA ASP A 79 7.49 -3.28 -19.07
C ASP A 79 8.21 -4.64 -19.11
N GLY A 80 7.67 -5.56 -19.90
CA GLY A 80 8.11 -6.97 -19.97
C GLY A 80 9.52 -7.14 -20.50
#